data_AF-A0A2V8N898-F1
#
_entry.id   AF-A0A2V8N898-F1
#
_cell.length_a   1.000
_cell.length_b   1.000
_cell.length_c   1.000
_cell.angle_alpha   90.00
_cell.angle_beta   90.00
_cell.angle_gamma   90.00
#
_symmetry.space_group_name_H-M   'P 1'
#
loop_
_entity.id
_entity.type
_entity.pdbx_description
1 polymer ?
#
loop_
_entity_poly.entity_id
_entity_poly.type
_entity_poly.pdbx_seq_one_letter_code
_entity_poly.pdbx_strand_id
1 'polypeptide(L)' 'MAPRFDQVRKLDATRGGATLALALTAHARTEDRESALQAGFQLHVAKPVQPAELMLAIASLTNNHHKTS' A
#
# COMPACT_ATOMS: atom_id res chain seq x y z
N MET A 1 12.84 -14.35 4.04
CA MET A 1 12.08 -13.76 5.17
C MET A 1 11.13 -12.74 4.57
N ALA A 2 9.89 -13.14 4.31
CA ALA A 2 8.89 -12.26 3.70
C ALA A 2 8.47 -11.15 4.68
N PRO A 3 8.24 -9.91 4.25
CA PRO A 3 7.81 -8.84 5.15
C PRO A 3 6.43 -9.17 5.74
N ARG A 4 6.24 -8.93 7.05
CA ARG A 4 4.95 -9.09 7.75
C ARG A 4 4.03 -7.91 7.47
N PHE A 5 3.51 -7.87 6.26
CA PHE A 5 2.62 -6.83 5.74
C PHE A 5 1.22 -6.84 6.41
N ASP A 6 0.85 -7.94 7.06
CA ASP A 6 -0.46 -8.24 7.63
C ASP A 6 -0.73 -7.61 9.01
N GLN A 7 0.30 -7.16 9.73
CA GLN A 7 0.14 -6.69 11.12
C GLN A 7 -0.67 -5.39 11.24
N VAL A 8 -0.54 -4.48 10.28
CA VAL A 8 -1.30 -3.22 10.28
C VAL A 8 -2.79 -3.47 10.02
N ARG A 9 -3.13 -4.51 9.24
CA ARG A 9 -4.52 -4.88 8.91
C ARG A 9 -5.26 -5.63 10.01
N LYS A 10 -4.54 -6.11 11.03
CA LYS A 10 -5.11 -6.75 12.22
C LYS A 10 -5.59 -5.75 13.27
N LEU A 11 -5.35 -4.45 13.07
CA LEU A 11 -5.82 -3.40 13.98
C LEU A 11 -7.30 -3.08 13.72
N ASP A 12 -8.02 -2.65 14.76
CA ASP A 12 -9.38 -2.12 14.61
C ASP A 12 -9.42 -0.96 13.60
N ALA A 13 -10.55 -0.79 12.91
CA ALA A 13 -10.73 0.27 11.91
C ALA A 13 -10.42 1.67 12.46
N THR A 14 -10.78 1.93 13.72
CA THR A 14 -10.52 3.19 14.44
C THR A 14 -9.06 3.35 14.89
N ARG A 15 -8.28 2.26 14.92
CA ARG A 15 -6.85 2.23 15.27
C ARG A 15 -5.93 2.12 14.06
N GLY A 16 -6.49 2.19 12.86
CA GLY A 16 -5.74 2.18 11.61
C GLY A 16 -5.93 0.94 10.73
N GLY A 17 -6.81 0.00 11.11
CA GLY A 17 -7.17 -1.14 10.25
C GLY A 17 -7.73 -0.72 8.89
N ALA A 18 -8.43 0.43 8.85
CA ALA A 18 -8.98 1.03 7.64
C ALA A 18 -8.05 2.06 6.97
N THR A 19 -6.84 2.28 7.49
CA THR A 19 -5.91 3.27 6.93
C THR A 19 -5.36 2.79 5.58
N LEU A 20 -5.38 3.64 4.57
CA LEU A 20 -4.77 3.35 3.27
C LEU A 20 -3.26 3.07 3.43
N ALA A 21 -2.77 2.01 2.79
CA ALA A 21 -1.38 1.60 2.85
C ALA A 21 -0.79 1.39 1.45
N LEU A 22 0.41 1.95 1.24
CA LEU A 22 1.19 1.83 0.02
C LEU A 22 2.53 1.15 0.35
N ALA A 23 2.84 0.04 -0.33
CA ALA A 23 4.06 -0.72 -0.11
C ALA A 23 5.18 -0.16 -0.98
N LEU A 24 6.27 0.32 -0.36
CA LEU A 24 7.45 0.82 -1.06
C LEU A 24 8.60 -0.20 -0.96
N THR A 25 8.86 -0.98 -2.02
CA THR A 25 9.88 -2.04 -2.01
C THR A 25 11.12 -1.66 -2.82
N ALA A 26 12.28 -2.21 -2.44
CA ALA A 26 13.53 -2.02 -3.19
C ALA A 26 13.60 -2.87 -4.48
N HIS A 27 12.79 -3.92 -4.57
CA HIS A 27 12.72 -4.79 -5.74
C HIS A 27 11.33 -4.71 -6.39
N ALA A 28 11.31 -4.47 -7.70
CA ALA A 28 10.10 -4.43 -8.53
C ALA A 28 9.64 -5.83 -8.99
N ARG A 29 9.91 -6.88 -8.20
CA ARG A 29 9.49 -8.23 -8.59
C ARG A 29 7.97 -8.32 -8.52
N THR A 30 7.37 -8.97 -9.50
CA THR A 30 5.93 -9.20 -9.55
C THR A 30 5.46 -9.94 -8.29
N GLU A 31 6.27 -10.87 -7.76
CA GLU A 31 5.98 -11.61 -6.52
C GLU A 31 5.87 -10.70 -5.29
N ASP A 32 6.72 -9.68 -5.17
CA ASP A 32 6.68 -8.71 -4.07
C ASP A 32 5.44 -7.83 -4.18
N ARG A 33 5.06 -7.46 -5.40
CA ARG A 33 3.82 -6.72 -5.67
C ARG A 33 2.59 -7.53 -5.28
N GLU A 34 2.51 -8.79 -5.72
CA GLU A 34 1.38 -9.67 -5.39
C GLU A 34 1.28 -9.91 -3.89
N SER A 35 2.41 -10.14 -3.22
CA SER A 35 2.46 -10.32 -1.77
C SER A 35 1.98 -9.07 -1.01
N ALA A 36 2.37 -7.88 -1.46
CA ALA A 36 1.92 -6.62 -0.86
C ALA A 36 0.40 -6.43 -1.01
N LEU A 37 -0.14 -6.68 -2.20
CA LEU A 37 -1.58 -6.57 -2.46
C LEU A 37 -2.38 -7.60 -1.64
N GLN A 38 -1.92 -8.85 -1.58
CA GLN A 38 -2.57 -9.90 -0.78
C GLN A 38 -2.57 -9.60 0.71
N ALA A 39 -1.56 -8.90 1.20
CA ALA A 39 -1.48 -8.47 2.59
C ALA A 39 -2.34 -7.24 2.92
N GLY A 40 -3.08 -6.71 1.94
CA GLY A 40 -4.01 -5.59 2.12
C GLY A 40 -3.40 -4.22 1.87
N PHE A 41 -2.28 -4.12 1.15
CA PHE A 41 -1.85 -2.85 0.58
C PHE A 41 -2.70 -2.53 -0.64
N GLN A 42 -3.10 -1.26 -0.80
CA GLN A 42 -3.90 -0.84 -1.95
C GLN A 42 -3.04 -0.56 -3.17
N LEU A 43 -1.77 -0.17 -2.96
CA LEU A 43 -0.80 0.07 -4.02
C LEU A 43 0.59 -0.42 -3.63
N HIS A 44 1.38 -0.72 -4.66
CA HIS A 44 2.77 -1.09 -4.57
C HIS A 44 3.59 -0.16 -5.47
N VAL A 45 4.72 0.31 -4.96
CA VAL A 45 5.65 1.20 -5.65
C VAL A 45 7.06 0.65 -5.46
N ALA A 46 7.81 0.52 -6.55
CA ALA A 46 9.19 0.09 -6.50
C ALA A 46 10.13 1.30 -6.40
N LYS A 47 11.27 1.12 -5.71
CA LYS A 47 12.36 2.10 -5.71
C LYS A 47 13.24 1.96 -6.97
N PRO A 48 13.91 3.04 -7.41
CA PRO A 48 13.71 4.42 -6.95
C PRO A 48 12.38 4.98 -7.45
N VAL A 49 11.65 5.67 -6.57
CA VAL A 49 10.43 6.41 -6.94
C VAL A 49 10.72 7.90 -6.88
N GLN A 50 10.24 8.65 -7.86
CA GLN A 50 10.31 10.10 -7.81
C GLN A 50 9.29 10.64 -6.79
N PRO A 51 9.61 11.69 -6.01
CA PRO A 51 8.66 12.28 -5.07
C PRO A 51 7.30 12.63 -5.70
N ALA A 52 7.32 13.13 -6.95
CA ALA A 52 6.10 13.43 -7.70
C ALA A 52 5.24 12.19 -7.98
N GLU A 53 5.85 11.06 -8.36
CA GLU A 53 5.16 9.80 -8.58
C GLU A 53 4.55 9.25 -7.28
N LEU A 54 5.28 9.37 -6.17
CA LEU A 54 4.78 8.98 -4.86
C LEU A 54 3.57 9.83 -4.46
N MET A 55 3.61 11.15 -4.68
CA MET A 55 2.48 12.04 -4.41
C MET A 55 1.25 11.69 -5.25
N LEU A 56 1.43 11.36 -6.53
CA LEU A 56 0.34 10.91 -7.40
C LEU A 56 -0.27 9.58 -6.94
N ALA A 57 0.56 8.63 -6.50
CA ALA A 57 0.10 7.36 -5.96
C ALA A 57 -0.72 7.55 -4.68
N ILE A 58 -0.27 8.43 -3.77
CA ILE A 58 -1.01 8.79 -2.55
C ILE A 58 -2.33 9.47 -2.90
N ALA A 59 -2.32 10.45 -3.82
CA ALA A 59 -3.54 11.15 -4.25
C ALA A 59 -4.56 10.16 -4.83
N SER A 60 -4.11 9.24 -5.68
CA SER A 60 -4.95 8.19 -6.28
C SER A 60 -5.57 7.27 -5.22
N LEU A 61 -4.81 6.91 -4.18
CA LEU A 61 -5.31 6.13 -3.06
C LEU A 61 -6.44 6.84 -2.30
N THR A 62 -6.24 8.11 -1.97
CA THR A 62 -7.24 8.90 -1.23
C THR A 62 -8.49 9.17 -2.04
N ASN A 63 -8.35 9.34 -3.36
CA ASN A 63 -9.47 9.65 -4.26
C ASN A 63 -10.34 8.41 -4.53
N ASN A 64 -9.74 7.22 -4.61
CA ASN A 64 -10.47 5.96 -4.79
C ASN A 64 -11.28 5.57 -3.55
N HIS A 65 -10.82 5.94 -2.35
CA HIS A 65 -11.54 5.66 -1.10
C HIS A 65 -12.81 6.50 -0.91
N HIS A 66 -12.84 7.71 -1.49
CA HIS A 66 -14.02 8.59 -1.46
C HIS A 66 -15.17 8.13 -2.36
N LYS A 67 -14.90 7.18 -3.29
CA LYS A 67 -15.87 6.69 -4.27
C LYS A 67 -16.64 5.44 -3.83
N THR A 68 -16.40 4.95 -2.62
CA THR A 68 -16.99 3.71 -2.08
C THR A 68 -18.00 3.94 -0.94
N SER A 69 -18.71 5.07 -0.93
CA SER A 69 -19.86 5.28 -0.05
C SER A 69 -21.19 5.33 -0.80
#